data_AF-H8ZW96-F1
#
_entry.id   AF-H8ZW96-F1
#
_cell.length_a   1.000
_cell.length_b   1.000
_cell.length_c   1.000
_cell.angle_alpha   90.00
_cell.angle_beta   90.00
_cell.angle_gamma   90.00
#
_symmetry.space_group_name_H-M   'P 1'
#
loop_
_entity.id
_entity.type
_entity.pdbx_description
1 polymer ?
#
loop_
_entity_poly.entity_id
_entity_poly.type
_entity_poly.pdbx_seq_one_letter_code
_entity_poly.pdbx_strand_id
1 'polypeptide(L)'
;LAIKDEVEDLEKAGITVIQIDEAALREGLPLRKSEHAFYLDWAVHSFRITNVGVKDTTQIHTHMCYSNFNDIIHSIINMDADVITIENSRSDEKLLSVFREGVKYGAGIGPGVYDIHSPRIPSTEEIADRINKMLAVLETNILWVNPDCGLKTRKYAEVKPALENMVCR
;
A
#
# COMPACT_ATOMS: atom_id res chain seq x y z
N LEU A 1 -4.43 12.72 -17.15
CA LEU A 1 -4.81 12.03 -18.40
C LEU A 1 -3.66 11.20 -18.95
N ALA A 2 -2.46 11.74 -19.16
CA ALA A 2 -1.33 10.98 -19.73
C ALA A 2 -1.03 9.60 -19.08
N ILE A 3 -1.09 9.50 -17.74
CA ILE A 3 -0.85 8.22 -17.04
C ILE A 3 -1.91 7.16 -17.37
N LYS A 4 -3.14 7.59 -17.69
CA LYS A 4 -4.20 6.67 -18.10
C LYS A 4 -3.82 5.93 -19.39
N ASP A 5 -3.22 6.64 -20.33
CA ASP A 5 -2.82 6.06 -21.61
C ASP A 5 -1.73 4.98 -21.39
N GLU A 6 -0.77 5.25 -20.50
CA GLU A 6 0.27 4.27 -20.13
C GLU A 6 -0.32 3.03 -19.44
N VAL A 7 -1.26 3.21 -18.51
CA VAL A 7 -1.94 2.09 -17.82
C VAL A 7 -2.68 1.21 -18.83
N GLU A 8 -3.39 1.80 -19.78
CA GLU A 8 -4.09 1.05 -20.83
C GLU A 8 -3.14 0.36 -21.81
N ASP A 9 -2.00 0.97 -22.10
CA ASP A 9 -1.00 0.37 -22.97
C ASP A 9 -0.26 -0.79 -22.29
N LEU A 10 0.01 -0.70 -20.98
CA LEU A 10 0.50 -1.83 -20.17
C LEU A 10 -0.52 -2.98 -20.17
N GLU A 11 -1.80 -2.70 -19.98
CA GLU A 11 -2.85 -3.74 -20.05
C GLU A 11 -2.91 -4.40 -21.43
N LYS A 12 -2.87 -3.61 -22.52
CA LYS A 12 -2.86 -4.13 -23.89
C LYS A 12 -1.61 -4.98 -24.18
N ALA A 13 -0.48 -4.66 -23.55
CA ALA A 13 0.73 -5.46 -23.61
C ALA A 13 0.66 -6.77 -22.79
N GLY A 14 -0.45 -7.01 -22.08
CA GLY A 14 -0.71 -8.22 -21.31
C GLY A 14 -0.32 -8.14 -19.83
N ILE A 15 0.02 -6.95 -19.32
CA ILE A 15 0.27 -6.76 -17.89
C ILE A 15 -1.08 -6.75 -17.14
N THR A 16 -1.28 -7.73 -16.26
CA THR A 16 -2.54 -7.90 -15.51
C THR A 16 -2.49 -7.38 -14.09
N VAL A 17 -1.33 -6.89 -13.63
CA VAL A 17 -1.14 -6.26 -12.32
C VAL A 17 -0.33 -4.99 -12.53
N ILE A 18 -0.92 -3.84 -12.23
CA ILE A 18 -0.31 -2.52 -12.48
C ILE A 18 -0.27 -1.77 -11.15
N GLN A 19 0.90 -1.29 -10.76
CA GLN A 19 1.10 -0.51 -9.54
C GLN A 19 1.25 0.97 -9.86
N ILE A 20 0.49 1.81 -9.16
CA ILE A 20 0.48 3.27 -9.29
C ILE A 20 0.77 3.87 -7.91
N ASP A 21 1.99 4.34 -7.70
CA ASP A 21 2.46 4.83 -6.39
C ASP A 21 2.06 6.29 -6.15
N GLU A 22 1.41 6.55 -5.02
CA GLU A 22 0.99 7.90 -4.59
C GLU A 22 1.73 8.29 -3.29
N ALA A 23 3.07 8.26 -3.36
CA ALA A 23 3.95 8.53 -2.23
C ALA A 23 3.80 9.94 -1.62
N ALA A 24 3.19 10.88 -2.34
CA ALA A 24 3.08 12.29 -1.96
C ALA A 24 1.62 12.76 -1.72
N LEU A 25 0.63 11.85 -1.67
CA LEU A 25 -0.78 12.20 -1.48
C LEU A 25 -1.02 13.08 -0.24
N ARG A 26 -0.24 12.89 0.83
CA ARG A 26 -0.37 13.68 2.05
C ARG A 26 0.40 14.99 2.01
N GLU A 27 1.49 15.06 1.24
CA GLU A 27 2.38 16.22 1.18
C GLU A 27 1.69 17.45 0.57
N GLY A 28 0.72 17.23 -0.32
CA GLY A 28 -0.07 18.30 -0.92
C GLY A 28 -1.23 18.80 -0.05
N LEU A 29 -1.46 18.25 1.14
CA LEU A 29 -2.56 18.71 2.01
C LEU A 29 -2.39 20.18 2.37
N PRO A 30 -3.39 21.04 2.10
CA PRO A 30 -3.35 22.43 2.52
C PRO A 30 -3.14 22.57 4.03
N LEU A 31 -2.43 23.60 4.48
CA LEU A 31 -2.25 23.85 5.92
C LEU A 31 -3.57 24.10 6.66
N ARG A 32 -4.61 24.56 5.93
CA ARG A 32 -5.93 24.86 6.48
C ARG A 32 -6.81 23.62 6.40
N LYS A 33 -7.24 23.13 7.56
CA LYS A 33 -8.16 21.98 7.67
C LYS A 33 -9.44 22.12 6.83
N SER A 34 -9.97 23.34 6.69
CA SER A 34 -11.16 23.62 5.88
C SER A 34 -10.97 23.38 4.38
N GLU A 35 -9.72 23.37 3.89
CA GLU A 35 -9.37 23.18 2.48
C GLU A 35 -8.98 21.73 2.17
N HIS A 36 -8.83 20.87 3.18
CA HIS A 36 -8.43 19.47 3.00
C HIS A 36 -9.42 18.68 2.13
N ALA A 37 -10.73 18.84 2.37
CA ALA A 37 -11.75 18.07 1.65
C ALA A 37 -11.72 18.34 0.14
N PHE A 38 -11.53 19.60 -0.24
CA PHE A 38 -11.40 19.98 -1.64
C PHE A 38 -10.15 19.39 -2.27
N TYR A 39 -9.02 19.41 -1.57
CA TYR A 39 -7.78 18.81 -2.04
C TYR A 39 -7.92 17.29 -2.25
N LEU A 40 -8.39 16.58 -1.23
CA LEU A 40 -8.50 15.12 -1.26
C LEU A 40 -9.47 14.64 -2.34
N ASP A 41 -10.55 15.39 -2.60
CA ASP A 41 -11.51 15.07 -3.67
C ASP A 41 -10.85 15.02 -5.05
N TRP A 42 -10.16 16.09 -5.46
CA TRP A 42 -9.54 16.12 -6.78
C TRP A 42 -8.30 15.22 -6.86
N ALA A 43 -7.56 15.04 -5.75
CA ALA A 43 -6.39 14.17 -5.72
C ALA A 43 -6.80 12.70 -5.93
N VAL A 44 -7.80 12.23 -5.19
CA VAL A 44 -8.37 10.89 -5.34
C VAL A 44 -9.06 10.70 -6.69
N HIS A 45 -9.75 11.73 -7.20
CA HIS A 45 -10.31 11.68 -8.54
C HIS A 45 -9.22 11.55 -9.62
N SER A 46 -8.09 12.26 -9.46
CA SER A 46 -6.95 12.16 -10.38
C SER A 46 -6.37 10.75 -10.40
N PHE A 47 -6.26 10.10 -9.24
CA PHE A 47 -5.86 8.69 -9.14
C PHE A 47 -6.82 7.78 -9.92
N ARG A 48 -8.14 7.87 -9.68
CA ARG A 48 -9.13 7.03 -10.39
C ARG A 48 -9.10 7.22 -11.90
N ILE A 49 -8.89 8.46 -12.38
CA ILE A 49 -8.76 8.73 -13.82
C ILE A 49 -7.62 7.91 -14.45
N THR A 50 -6.56 7.56 -13.71
CA THR A 50 -5.45 6.77 -14.24
C THR A 50 -5.83 5.36 -14.64
N ASN A 51 -6.88 4.77 -14.06
CA ASN A 51 -7.16 3.35 -14.23
C ASN A 51 -8.65 3.01 -14.41
N VAL A 52 -9.56 3.97 -14.42
CA VAL A 52 -11.02 3.75 -14.62
C VAL A 52 -11.39 2.95 -15.90
N GLY A 53 -10.47 2.85 -16.88
CA GLY A 53 -10.67 2.12 -18.13
C GLY A 53 -10.14 0.68 -18.15
N VAL A 54 -9.49 0.20 -17.08
CA VAL A 54 -8.96 -1.17 -17.04
C VAL A 54 -10.09 -2.20 -16.88
N LYS A 55 -9.81 -3.44 -17.25
CA LYS A 55 -10.75 -4.55 -17.08
C LYS A 55 -10.82 -4.99 -15.63
N ASP A 56 -11.95 -5.55 -15.23
CA ASP A 56 -12.16 -6.17 -13.90
C ASP A 56 -11.14 -7.29 -13.57
N THR A 57 -10.47 -7.86 -14.58
CA THR A 57 -9.43 -8.87 -14.40
C THR A 57 -8.03 -8.28 -14.20
N THR A 58 -7.86 -6.97 -14.39
CA THR A 58 -6.59 -6.26 -14.23
C THR A 58 -6.55 -5.66 -12.84
N GLN A 59 -5.58 -6.07 -12.03
CA GLN A 59 -5.48 -5.66 -10.64
C GLN A 59 -4.64 -4.37 -10.50
N ILE A 60 -5.23 -3.34 -9.92
CA ILE A 60 -4.57 -2.07 -9.60
C ILE A 60 -4.05 -2.09 -8.17
N HIS A 61 -2.74 -1.94 -8.05
CA HIS A 61 -2.06 -1.75 -6.78
C HIS A 61 -1.74 -0.27 -6.58
N THR A 62 -1.75 0.20 -5.34
CA THR A 62 -1.16 1.50 -5.00
C THR A 62 -0.31 1.39 -3.74
N HIS A 63 0.85 2.06 -3.77
CA HIS A 63 1.74 2.17 -2.63
C HIS A 63 1.70 3.58 -2.05
N MET A 64 1.67 3.68 -0.72
CA MET A 64 1.75 4.94 0.01
C MET A 64 2.80 4.85 1.12
N CYS A 65 3.79 5.75 1.09
CA CYS A 65 4.89 5.86 2.06
C CYS A 65 4.45 6.49 3.40
N TYR A 66 3.32 6.06 3.96
CA TYR A 66 2.80 6.54 5.24
C TYR A 66 2.37 5.39 6.12
N SER A 67 2.35 5.63 7.43
CA SER A 67 1.88 4.64 8.42
C SER A 67 0.70 5.12 9.27
N ASN A 68 0.30 6.39 9.15
CA ASN A 68 -0.82 6.95 9.89
C ASN A 68 -1.85 7.53 8.92
N PHE A 69 -3.03 6.90 8.90
CA PHE A 69 -4.10 7.13 7.95
C PHE A 69 -5.40 7.63 8.57
N ASN A 70 -5.44 7.85 9.89
CA ASN A 70 -6.68 8.17 10.60
C ASN A 70 -7.43 9.37 9.99
N ASP A 71 -6.70 10.36 9.49
CA ASP A 71 -7.26 11.59 8.92
C ASP A 71 -7.62 11.48 7.42
N ILE A 72 -7.17 10.43 6.72
CA ILE A 72 -7.33 10.27 5.27
C ILE A 72 -7.89 8.91 4.84
N ILE A 73 -8.31 8.06 5.79
CA ILE A 73 -8.76 6.68 5.50
C ILE A 73 -9.90 6.62 4.49
N HIS A 74 -10.87 7.53 4.58
CA HIS A 74 -11.96 7.62 3.60
C HIS A 74 -11.47 8.00 2.21
N SER A 75 -10.42 8.81 2.11
CA SER A 75 -9.82 9.16 0.81
C SER A 75 -9.14 7.94 0.18
N ILE A 76 -8.44 7.13 0.99
CA ILE A 76 -7.82 5.87 0.53
C ILE A 76 -8.86 4.88 0.03
N ILE A 77 -9.99 4.74 0.73
CA ILE A 77 -11.09 3.90 0.28
C ILE A 77 -11.66 4.43 -1.05
N ASN A 78 -11.84 5.74 -1.15
CA ASN A 78 -12.37 6.38 -2.36
C ASN A 78 -11.39 6.31 -3.55
N MET A 79 -10.12 5.94 -3.35
CA MET A 79 -9.20 5.64 -4.45
C MET A 79 -9.60 4.38 -5.21
N ASP A 80 -10.35 3.47 -4.58
CA ASP A 80 -10.89 2.26 -5.22
C ASP A 80 -9.80 1.37 -5.85
N ALA A 81 -8.66 1.25 -5.18
CA ALA A 81 -7.60 0.33 -5.57
C ALA A 81 -7.91 -1.10 -5.11
N ASP A 82 -7.57 -2.10 -5.93
CA ASP A 82 -7.76 -3.50 -5.57
C ASP A 82 -6.85 -3.94 -4.42
N VAL A 83 -5.63 -3.41 -4.39
CA VAL A 83 -4.64 -3.69 -3.33
C VAL A 83 -3.91 -2.41 -2.94
N ILE A 84 -3.83 -2.13 -1.65
CA ILE A 84 -2.96 -1.08 -1.12
C ILE A 84 -1.77 -1.68 -0.38
N THR A 85 -0.59 -1.08 -0.54
CA THR A 85 0.58 -1.39 0.29
C THR A 85 1.02 -0.15 1.06
N ILE A 86 1.28 -0.31 2.36
CA ILE A 86 1.55 0.79 3.29
C ILE A 86 2.75 0.48 4.17
N GLU A 87 3.46 1.51 4.60
CA GLU A 87 4.57 1.37 5.54
C GLU A 87 4.04 0.98 6.94
N ASN A 88 4.56 -0.09 7.52
CA ASN A 88 4.08 -0.55 8.84
C ASN A 88 5.15 -1.24 9.70
N SER A 89 6.33 -1.59 9.19
CA SER A 89 7.27 -2.43 9.96
C SER A 89 7.78 -1.77 11.25
N ARG A 90 7.74 -0.44 11.35
CA ARG A 90 8.13 0.32 12.55
C ARG A 90 6.96 0.83 13.39
N SER A 91 5.73 0.54 12.97
CA SER A 91 4.50 1.08 13.55
C SER A 91 3.87 0.09 14.52
N ASP A 92 3.18 0.61 15.55
CA ASP A 92 2.36 -0.22 16.46
C ASP A 92 1.18 -0.80 15.66
N GLU A 93 0.92 -2.10 15.79
CA GLU A 93 -0.10 -2.80 15.01
C GLU A 93 -1.51 -2.26 15.27
N LYS A 94 -1.70 -1.51 16.37
CA LYS A 94 -2.92 -0.74 16.65
C LYS A 94 -3.31 0.22 15.53
N LEU A 95 -2.37 0.70 14.73
CA LEU A 95 -2.69 1.57 13.59
C LEU A 95 -3.51 0.85 12.52
N LEU A 96 -3.47 -0.48 12.48
CA LEU A 96 -4.31 -1.30 11.60
C LEU A 96 -5.75 -1.45 12.12
N SER A 97 -6.04 -1.12 13.39
CA SER A 97 -7.40 -1.22 13.93
C SER A 97 -8.37 -0.25 13.26
N VAL A 98 -7.86 0.82 12.61
CA VAL A 98 -8.68 1.75 11.81
C VAL A 98 -9.45 1.02 10.69
N PHE A 99 -8.88 -0.07 10.16
CA PHE A 99 -9.50 -0.93 9.14
C PHE A 99 -10.51 -1.93 9.72
N ARG A 100 -10.60 -2.10 11.05
CA ARG A 100 -11.65 -2.89 11.73
C ARG A 100 -12.77 -2.04 12.33
N GLU A 101 -12.41 -0.97 13.03
CA GLU A 101 -13.30 -0.29 13.98
C GLU A 101 -14.07 0.86 13.36
N GLY A 102 -13.60 1.42 12.23
CA GLY A 102 -14.22 2.59 11.60
C GLY A 102 -14.74 2.34 10.19
N VAL A 103 -14.10 1.45 9.42
CA VAL A 103 -14.48 1.22 8.02
C VAL A 103 -14.14 -0.20 7.57
N LYS A 104 -15.08 -0.89 6.91
CA LYS A 104 -14.81 -2.19 6.30
C LYS A 104 -14.04 -2.00 4.98
N TYR A 105 -12.72 -2.15 5.03
CA TYR A 105 -11.83 -2.07 3.88
C TYR A 105 -11.88 -3.40 3.10
N GLY A 106 -12.85 -3.53 2.19
CA GLY A 106 -13.15 -4.78 1.46
C GLY A 106 -12.17 -5.11 0.33
N ALA A 107 -10.98 -4.53 0.33
CA ALA A 107 -9.96 -4.65 -0.72
C ALA A 107 -8.65 -5.20 -0.13
N GLY A 108 -7.72 -5.61 -1.00
CA GLY A 108 -6.41 -6.11 -0.60
C GLY A 108 -5.59 -5.07 0.17
N ILE A 109 -4.87 -5.52 1.19
CA ILE A 109 -4.03 -4.65 2.03
C ILE A 109 -2.72 -5.36 2.39
N GLY A 110 -1.61 -4.66 2.21
CA GLY A 110 -0.26 -5.14 2.47
C GLY A 110 0.54 -4.20 3.37
N PRO A 111 0.37 -4.28 4.70
CA PRO A 111 1.21 -3.55 5.64
C PRO A 111 2.62 -4.14 5.64
N GLY A 112 3.65 -3.31 5.46
CA GLY A 112 5.02 -3.76 5.33
C GLY A 112 5.55 -4.55 6.54
N VAL A 113 6.22 -5.68 6.27
CA VAL A 113 6.82 -6.56 7.29
C VAL A 113 8.34 -6.46 7.39
N TYR A 114 8.98 -5.81 6.41
CA TYR A 114 10.42 -5.62 6.33
C TYR A 114 10.78 -4.14 6.22
N ASP A 115 11.45 -3.63 7.25
CA ASP A 115 12.02 -2.29 7.31
C ASP A 115 13.17 -2.10 6.31
N ILE A 116 12.84 -1.57 5.14
CA ILE A 116 13.81 -1.33 4.09
C ILE A 116 14.75 -0.16 4.39
N HIS A 117 14.57 0.59 5.48
CA HIS A 117 15.47 1.67 5.88
C HIS A 117 16.56 1.19 6.84
N SER A 118 16.52 -0.08 7.25
CA SER A 118 17.55 -0.73 8.05
C SER A 118 18.38 -1.71 7.20
N PRO A 119 19.71 -1.77 7.38
CA PRO A 119 20.53 -2.81 6.76
C PRO A 119 20.38 -4.17 7.46
N ARG A 120 19.66 -4.24 8.58
CA ARG A 120 19.45 -5.46 9.35
C ARG A 120 18.54 -6.41 8.57
N ILE A 121 18.92 -7.68 8.52
CA ILE A 121 18.10 -8.76 7.98
C ILE A 121 17.12 -9.20 9.08
N PRO A 122 15.80 -9.03 8.93
CA PRO A 122 14.82 -9.58 9.87
C PRO A 122 14.83 -11.12 9.80
N SER A 123 14.60 -11.78 10.92
CA SER A 123 14.50 -13.26 10.94
C SER A 123 13.12 -13.72 10.46
N THR A 124 13.00 -14.99 10.08
CA THR A 124 11.72 -15.60 9.70
C THR A 124 10.70 -15.51 10.85
N GLU A 125 11.14 -15.73 12.09
CA GLU A 125 10.28 -15.67 13.27
C GLU A 125 9.72 -14.25 13.50
N GLU A 126 10.55 -13.22 13.30
CA GLU A 126 10.12 -11.83 13.42
C GLU A 126 9.06 -11.46 12.37
N ILE A 127 9.24 -11.93 11.13
CA ILE A 127 8.27 -11.69 10.05
C ILE A 127 6.97 -12.46 10.33
N ALA A 128 7.07 -13.73 10.72
CA ALA A 128 5.90 -14.56 11.04
C ALA A 128 5.08 -14.00 12.21
N ASP A 129 5.75 -13.52 13.27
CA ASP A 129 5.08 -12.84 14.39
C ASP A 129 4.29 -11.62 13.92
N ARG A 130 4.87 -10.78 13.06
CA ARG A 130 4.19 -9.62 12.48
C ARG A 130 2.98 -10.01 11.65
N ILE A 131 3.09 -11.02 10.79
CA ILE A 131 1.98 -11.51 9.98
C ILE A 131 0.84 -12.01 10.88
N ASN A 132 1.15 -12.79 11.93
CA ASN A 132 0.14 -13.28 12.87
C ASN A 132 -0.59 -12.15 13.60
N LYS A 133 0.12 -11.09 13.97
CA LYS A 133 -0.49 -9.90 14.58
C LYS A 133 -1.36 -9.12 13.59
N MET A 134 -0.93 -8.99 12.33
CA MET A 134 -1.76 -8.41 11.27
C MET A 134 -3.03 -9.23 11.07
N LEU A 135 -2.95 -10.56 11.07
CA LEU A 135 -4.10 -11.48 10.97
C LEU A 135 -5.06 -11.43 12.16
N ALA A 136 -4.63 -10.94 13.32
CA ALA A 136 -5.54 -10.68 14.44
C ALA A 136 -6.48 -9.49 14.17
N VAL A 137 -6.13 -8.64 13.19
CA VAL A 137 -6.86 -7.42 12.84
C VAL A 137 -7.47 -7.49 11.43
N LEU A 138 -6.76 -8.05 10.46
CA LEU A 138 -7.15 -8.07 9.05
C LEU A 138 -7.68 -9.45 8.64
N GLU A 139 -8.63 -9.49 7.70
CA GLU A 139 -9.13 -10.74 7.15
C GLU A 139 -8.03 -11.44 6.32
N THR A 140 -7.91 -12.76 6.47
CA THR A 140 -6.81 -13.55 5.89
C THR A 140 -6.80 -13.54 4.36
N ASN A 141 -7.98 -13.39 3.74
CA ASN A 141 -8.19 -13.44 2.30
C ASN A 141 -7.79 -12.15 1.57
N ILE A 142 -7.52 -11.06 2.31
CA ILE A 142 -7.15 -9.76 1.74
C ILE A 142 -5.74 -9.32 2.14
N LEU A 143 -5.06 -10.05 3.02
CA LEU A 143 -3.72 -9.70 3.50
C LEU A 143 -2.64 -10.06 2.46
N TRP A 144 -1.81 -9.08 2.12
CA TRP A 144 -0.59 -9.23 1.34
C TRP A 144 0.64 -9.12 2.23
N VAL A 145 1.73 -9.80 1.83
CA VAL A 145 3.02 -9.75 2.52
C VAL A 145 4.04 -9.11 1.59
N ASN A 146 4.55 -7.95 2.00
CA ASN A 146 5.50 -7.15 1.22
C ASN A 146 6.48 -6.40 2.15
N PRO A 147 7.62 -5.91 1.63
CA PRO A 147 8.46 -4.95 2.33
C PRO A 147 7.75 -3.60 2.55
N ASP A 148 8.30 -2.75 3.40
CA ASP A 148 7.75 -1.40 3.65
C ASP A 148 7.73 -0.52 2.39
N CYS A 149 8.74 -0.63 1.52
CA CYS A 149 8.87 0.19 0.32
C CYS A 149 9.86 -0.47 -0.67
N GLY A 150 10.24 0.25 -1.72
CA GLY A 150 11.22 -0.19 -2.71
C GLY A 150 12.62 -0.43 -2.13
N LEU A 151 13.31 -1.43 -2.69
CA LEU A 151 14.61 -1.92 -2.19
C LEU A 151 15.82 -1.19 -2.79
N LYS A 152 15.61 -0.07 -3.50
CA LYS A 152 16.66 0.65 -4.25
C LYS A 152 17.88 1.06 -3.42
N THR A 153 17.67 1.34 -2.13
CA THR A 153 18.76 1.80 -1.24
C THR A 153 19.49 0.66 -0.52
N ARG A 154 19.06 -0.60 -0.71
CA ARG A 154 19.59 -1.79 -0.05
C ARG A 154 20.62 -2.53 -0.91
N LYS A 155 21.45 -3.35 -0.27
CA LYS A 155 22.42 -4.20 -0.97
C LYS A 155 21.86 -5.60 -1.17
N TYR A 156 22.26 -6.28 -2.25
CA TYR A 156 21.82 -7.66 -2.52
C TYR A 156 22.11 -8.65 -1.39
N ALA A 157 23.22 -8.47 -0.65
CA ALA A 157 23.57 -9.30 0.50
C ALA A 157 22.60 -9.10 1.69
N GLU A 158 21.89 -7.97 1.74
CA GLU A 158 20.84 -7.67 2.73
C GLU A 158 19.48 -8.18 2.21
N VAL A 159 19.17 -7.89 0.95
CA VAL A 159 17.86 -8.13 0.33
C VAL A 159 17.55 -9.61 0.18
N LYS A 160 18.48 -10.40 -0.37
CA LYS A 160 18.23 -11.83 -0.66
C LYS A 160 17.79 -12.60 0.59
N PRO A 161 18.55 -12.61 1.70
CA PRO A 161 18.14 -13.35 2.88
C PRO A 161 16.89 -12.75 3.54
N ALA A 162 16.68 -11.43 3.48
CA ALA A 162 15.47 -10.82 4.03
C ALA A 162 14.20 -11.28 3.28
N LEU A 163 14.25 -11.33 1.95
CA LEU A 163 13.14 -11.81 1.13
C LEU A 163 12.96 -13.33 1.23
N GLU A 164 14.03 -14.11 1.35
CA GLU A 164 13.96 -15.54 1.64
C GLU A 164 13.22 -15.79 2.96
N ASN A 165 13.61 -15.09 4.03
CA ASN A 165 12.93 -15.18 5.33
C ASN A 165 11.45 -14.76 5.26
N MET A 166 11.09 -13.84 4.36
CA MET A 166 9.71 -13.39 4.16
C MET A 166 8.82 -14.44 3.46
N VAL A 167 9.41 -15.29 2.63
CA VAL A 167 8.69 -16.33 1.86
C VAL A 167 8.73 -17.70 2.54
N CYS A 168 9.68 -17.90 3.47
CA CYS A 168 9.83 -19.13 4.23
C CYS A 168 8.52 -19.54 4.92
N ARG A 169 8.26 -20.86 4.90
CA ARG A 169 7.09 -21.50 5.51
C ARG A 169 7.40 -21.99 6.91
#